data_AF-A0A2P0QLF4-F1
#
_entry.id   AF-A0A2P0QLF4-F1
#
_cell.length_a   1.000
_cell.length_b   1.000
_cell.length_c   1.000
_cell.angle_alpha   90.00
_cell.angle_beta   90.00
_cell.angle_gamma   90.00
#
_symmetry.space_group_name_H-M   'P 1'
#
loop_
_entity.id
_entity.type
_entity.pdbx_description
1 polymer ?
#
loop_
_entity_poly.entity_id
_entity_poly.type
_entity_poly.pdbx_seq_one_letter_code
_entity_poly.pdbx_strand_id
1 'polypeptide(L)'
;DVIVVDEQCIRTDALAEAGAIRAPFIATSEKNCLGLPDRTHDVPDEIVADLVSGKNPGVLILDPDKVGEIAVRVARAVAPERKKSGAVLGIKEITELAKTCTQCKQCRRACPNDLHILESLKAAGKGNTAMLSDLYEECVGCGRCEQACVQKIPVHTLIISAAAGKTKEEKYRIRAGRGAIQDVEIRKVGGPLVLGEIPGVVAFVGCANYPKGGKEVAEMCVEFAKRRYIVCTSG
;
A
#
# COMPACT_ATOMS: atom_id res chain seq x y z
N ASP A 1 -2.96 12.85 -4.76
CA ASP A 1 -2.66 14.28 -5.05
C ASP A 1 -1.87 14.96 -3.97
N VAL A 2 -1.93 14.46 -2.74
CA VAL A 2 -1.01 14.77 -1.64
C VAL A 2 -0.78 13.47 -0.87
N ILE A 3 0.37 13.31 -0.23
CA ILE A 3 0.64 12.23 0.73
C ILE A 3 0.83 12.88 2.10
N VAL A 4 0.09 12.40 3.09
CA VAL A 4 0.22 12.82 4.49
C VAL A 4 0.59 11.59 5.30
N VAL A 5 1.68 11.66 6.07
CA VAL A 5 2.16 10.54 6.88
C VAL A 5 2.30 10.94 8.33
N ASP A 6 1.97 10.00 9.22
CA ASP A 6 2.06 10.10 10.66
C ASP A 6 3.29 9.36 11.19
N GLU A 7 3.10 8.25 11.90
CA GLU A 7 4.12 7.41 12.50
C GLU A 7 3.78 5.93 12.37
N GLN A 8 4.82 5.10 12.38
CA GLN A 8 4.75 3.62 12.34
C GLN A 8 4.28 3.04 10.99
N CYS A 9 4.90 1.94 10.57
CA CYS A 9 4.59 1.22 9.33
C CYS A 9 4.67 2.05 8.02
N ILE A 10 5.28 3.23 8.07
CA ILE A 10 5.52 4.08 6.89
C ILE A 10 6.80 3.63 6.19
N ARG A 11 6.74 3.50 4.86
CA ARG A 11 7.92 3.18 4.06
C ARG A 11 8.94 4.31 4.11
N THR A 12 10.21 3.95 4.29
CA THR A 12 11.32 4.91 4.39
C THR A 12 11.63 5.62 3.07
N ASP A 13 11.26 5.03 1.93
CA ASP A 13 11.42 5.61 0.60
C ASP A 13 10.18 6.38 0.12
N ALA A 14 9.13 6.52 0.95
CA ALA A 14 7.87 7.13 0.55
C ALA A 14 8.02 8.55 -0.01
N LEU A 15 8.93 9.36 0.54
CA LEU A 15 9.21 10.71 0.05
C LEU A 15 9.81 10.69 -1.37
N ALA A 16 10.74 9.78 -1.65
CA ALA A 16 11.36 9.66 -2.96
C ALA A 16 10.34 9.18 -4.01
N GLU A 17 9.54 8.17 -3.66
CA GLU A 17 8.47 7.64 -4.53
C GLU A 17 7.39 8.70 -4.80
N ALA A 18 7.03 9.51 -3.79
CA ALA A 18 6.11 10.63 -3.96
C ALA A 18 6.65 11.66 -4.97
N GLY A 19 7.94 11.98 -4.87
CA GLY A 19 8.64 12.87 -5.80
C GLY A 19 8.59 12.35 -7.24
N ALA A 20 8.79 11.04 -7.46
CA ALA A 20 8.73 10.42 -8.78
C ALA A 20 7.37 10.60 -9.47
N ILE A 21 6.28 10.66 -8.69
CA ILE A 21 4.91 10.90 -9.19
C ILE A 21 4.41 12.33 -8.97
N ARG A 22 5.33 13.25 -8.63
CA ARG A 22 5.07 14.67 -8.35
C ARG A 22 3.91 14.89 -7.35
N ALA A 23 3.83 14.04 -6.33
CA ALA A 23 2.88 14.19 -5.24
C ALA A 23 3.57 14.94 -4.08
N PRO A 24 3.04 16.10 -3.66
CA PRO A 24 3.54 16.78 -2.46
C PRO A 24 3.37 15.91 -1.22
N PHE A 25 4.31 16.07 -0.28
CA PHE A 25 4.44 15.21 0.88
C PHE A 25 4.38 16.02 2.19
N ILE A 26 3.59 15.57 3.16
CA ILE A 26 3.47 16.21 4.48
C ILE A 26 3.75 15.17 5.54
N ALA A 27 4.80 15.38 6.34
CA ALA A 27 5.04 14.61 7.56
C ALA A 27 4.39 15.32 8.75
N THR A 28 3.78 14.56 9.67
CA THR A 28 2.98 15.12 10.77
C THR A 28 3.41 14.66 12.17
N SER A 29 4.47 13.84 12.27
CA SER A 29 4.97 13.34 13.55
C SER A 29 6.46 13.62 13.72
N GLU A 30 6.85 14.04 14.92
CA GLU A 30 8.24 14.17 15.35
C GLU A 30 9.02 12.85 15.31
N LYS A 31 8.31 11.71 15.32
CA LYS A 31 8.91 10.37 15.21
C LYS A 31 9.30 10.00 13.79
N ASN A 32 8.79 10.72 12.78
CA ASN A 32 9.05 10.44 11.38
C ASN A 32 9.12 11.73 10.54
N CYS A 33 10.14 12.54 10.81
CA CYS A 33 10.32 13.83 10.14
C CYS A 33 10.83 13.73 8.68
N LEU A 34 11.39 12.59 8.28
CA LEU A 34 11.93 12.32 6.93
C LEU A 34 12.96 13.36 6.42
N GLY A 35 13.60 14.10 7.33
CA GLY A 35 14.54 15.17 7.00
C GLY A 35 13.89 16.39 6.31
N LEU A 36 12.57 16.51 6.38
CA LEU A 36 11.83 17.61 5.78
C LEU A 36 12.00 18.91 6.60
N PRO A 37 11.93 20.08 5.96
CA PRO A 37 11.95 21.35 6.68
C PRO A 37 10.71 21.46 7.55
N ASP A 38 10.92 21.81 8.82
CA ASP A 38 9.83 22.15 9.73
C ASP A 38 9.23 23.51 9.35
N ARG A 39 7.95 23.48 8.99
CA ARG A 39 7.15 24.65 8.61
C ARG A 39 5.95 24.82 9.54
N THR A 40 6.00 24.23 10.73
CA THR A 40 4.89 24.25 11.69
C THR A 40 4.47 25.68 12.05
N HIS A 41 5.39 26.64 12.05
CA HIS A 41 5.12 28.04 12.41
C HIS A 41 4.87 28.98 11.22
N ASP A 42 5.01 28.49 10.00
CA ASP A 42 4.83 29.30 8.79
C ASP A 42 3.35 29.52 8.48
N VAL A 43 3.08 30.52 7.64
CA VAL A 43 1.72 30.86 7.20
C VAL A 43 1.21 29.76 6.25
N PRO A 44 -0.01 29.23 6.43
CA PRO A 44 -0.55 28.16 5.58
C PRO A 44 -0.52 28.47 4.09
N ASP A 45 -0.82 29.71 3.71
CA ASP A 45 -0.83 30.16 2.31
C ASP A 45 0.54 30.00 1.62
N GLU A 46 1.61 30.31 2.33
CA GLU A 46 2.98 30.18 1.82
C GLU A 46 3.37 28.71 1.63
N ILE A 47 3.00 27.86 2.59
CA ILE A 47 3.24 26.41 2.52
C ILE A 47 2.48 25.79 1.34
N VAL A 48 1.21 26.15 1.16
CA VAL A 48 0.38 25.68 0.04
C VAL A 48 1.00 26.11 -1.29
N ALA A 49 1.39 27.38 -1.43
CA ALA A 49 2.00 27.87 -2.66
C ALA A 49 3.31 27.13 -2.99
N ASP A 50 4.14 26.88 -1.98
CA ASP A 50 5.42 26.19 -2.11
C ASP A 50 5.24 24.73 -2.55
N LEU A 51 4.34 23.99 -1.89
CA LEU A 51 4.02 22.60 -2.22
C LEU A 51 3.38 22.45 -3.61
N VAL A 52 2.47 23.36 -3.98
CA VAL A 52 1.81 23.34 -5.30
C VAL A 52 2.80 23.70 -6.42
N SER A 53 3.75 24.60 -6.15
CA SER A 53 4.77 24.98 -7.13
C SER A 53 5.77 23.85 -7.43
N GLY A 54 5.85 22.84 -6.55
CA GLY A 54 6.83 21.76 -6.64
C GLY A 54 8.25 22.18 -6.28
N LYS A 55 8.45 23.40 -5.73
CA LYS A 55 9.74 23.91 -5.28
C LYS A 55 10.32 23.06 -4.15
N ASN A 56 9.46 22.61 -3.22
CA ASN A 56 9.80 21.66 -2.18
C ASN A 56 8.99 20.37 -2.33
N PRO A 57 9.63 19.19 -2.25
CA PRO A 57 8.95 17.91 -2.39
C PRO A 57 8.06 17.58 -1.19
N GLY A 58 8.31 18.20 -0.03
CA GLY A 58 7.49 18.06 1.15
C GLY A 58 7.88 18.97 2.30
N VAL A 59 7.10 18.92 3.37
CA VAL A 59 7.25 19.72 4.60
C VAL A 59 6.90 18.89 5.84
N LEU A 60 7.46 19.26 6.99
CA LEU A 60 7.04 18.78 8.30
C LEU A 60 6.10 19.82 8.93
N ILE A 61 4.94 19.37 9.43
CA ILE A 61 3.95 20.21 10.12
C ILE A 61 3.40 19.42 11.31
N LEU A 62 3.71 19.88 12.53
CA LEU A 62 3.33 19.20 13.77
C LEU A 62 1.96 19.65 14.33
N ASP A 63 1.40 20.74 13.79
CA ASP A 63 0.07 21.26 14.16
C ASP A 63 -1.04 20.55 13.35
N PRO A 64 -1.89 19.71 13.99
CA PRO A 64 -2.91 18.94 13.28
C PRO A 64 -3.97 19.80 12.58
N ASP A 65 -4.33 20.95 13.14
CA ASP A 65 -5.34 21.83 12.56
C ASP A 65 -4.82 22.42 11.24
N LYS A 66 -3.55 22.83 11.25
CA LYS A 66 -2.84 23.34 10.07
C LYS A 66 -2.65 22.24 9.01
N VAL A 67 -2.32 21.01 9.41
CA VAL A 67 -2.22 19.86 8.50
C VAL A 67 -3.54 19.65 7.76
N GLY A 68 -4.67 19.67 8.47
CA GLY A 68 -5.99 19.48 7.88
C GLY A 68 -6.30 20.51 6.78
N GLU A 69 -6.06 21.80 7.07
CA GLU A 69 -6.25 22.87 6.09
C GLU A 69 -5.35 22.71 4.86
N ILE A 70 -4.05 22.56 5.07
CA ILE A 70 -3.04 22.56 4.00
C ILE A 70 -3.20 21.32 3.12
N ALA A 71 -3.39 20.13 3.69
CA ALA A 71 -3.55 18.89 2.93
C ALA A 71 -4.72 18.97 1.95
N VAL A 72 -5.87 19.48 2.38
CA VAL A 72 -7.06 19.63 1.53
C VAL A 72 -6.81 20.66 0.42
N ARG A 73 -6.23 21.81 0.76
CA ARG A 73 -5.94 22.87 -0.21
C ARG A 73 -4.95 22.42 -1.29
N VAL A 74 -3.86 21.77 -0.88
CA VAL A 74 -2.85 21.21 -1.79
C VAL A 74 -3.45 20.12 -2.68
N ALA A 75 -4.21 19.17 -2.12
CA ALA A 75 -4.83 18.11 -2.91
C ALA A 75 -5.74 18.66 -4.02
N ARG A 76 -6.56 19.68 -3.71
CA ARG A 76 -7.46 20.31 -4.69
C ARG A 76 -6.71 21.06 -5.79
N ALA A 77 -5.61 21.72 -5.45
CA ALA A 77 -4.81 22.49 -6.40
C ALA A 77 -3.99 21.58 -7.35
N VAL A 78 -3.45 20.47 -6.83
CA VAL A 78 -2.56 19.56 -7.58
C VAL A 78 -3.33 18.54 -8.43
N ALA A 79 -4.53 18.14 -8.03
CA ALA A 79 -5.32 17.12 -8.72
C ALA A 79 -5.53 17.35 -10.24
N PRO A 80 -5.85 18.57 -10.73
CA PRO A 80 -6.04 18.82 -12.16
C PRO A 80 -4.79 18.57 -13.00
N GLU A 81 -3.62 18.89 -12.46
CA GLU A 81 -2.34 18.68 -13.14
C GLU A 81 -1.95 17.21 -13.13
N ARG A 82 -2.02 16.56 -11.96
CA ARG A 82 -1.66 15.13 -11.82
C ARG A 82 -2.61 14.20 -12.58
N LYS A 83 -3.87 14.58 -12.80
CA LYS A 83 -4.79 13.80 -13.63
C LYS A 83 -4.30 13.64 -15.08
N LYS A 84 -3.47 14.56 -15.58
CA LYS A 84 -2.89 14.50 -16.93
C LYS A 84 -1.69 13.54 -17.00
N SER A 85 -1.02 13.28 -15.88
CA SER A 85 0.10 12.34 -15.78
C SER A 85 -0.41 10.96 -15.34
N GLY A 86 -0.52 10.03 -16.28
CA GLY A 86 -0.79 8.63 -15.97
C GLY A 86 0.44 7.94 -15.36
N ALA A 87 0.24 7.14 -14.31
CA ALA A 87 1.29 6.34 -13.67
C ALA A 87 1.33 4.87 -14.16
N VAL A 88 0.34 4.46 -14.96
CA VAL A 88 0.17 3.07 -15.41
C VAL A 88 0.73 2.92 -16.82
N LEU A 89 1.62 1.94 -17.00
CA LEU A 89 2.23 1.64 -18.28
C LEU A 89 1.28 0.86 -19.19
N GLY A 90 1.36 1.10 -20.49
CA GLY A 90 0.65 0.31 -21.50
C GLY A 90 1.31 -1.05 -21.73
N ILE A 91 0.57 -2.03 -22.27
CA ILE A 91 1.10 -3.38 -22.58
C ILE A 91 2.36 -3.33 -23.47
N LYS A 92 2.40 -2.40 -24.42
CA LYS A 92 3.56 -2.20 -25.30
C LYS A 92 4.80 -1.78 -24.51
N GLU A 93 4.67 -0.81 -23.61
CA GLU A 93 5.77 -0.33 -22.77
C GLU A 93 6.27 -1.41 -21.81
N ILE A 94 5.34 -2.15 -21.19
CA ILE A 94 5.66 -3.32 -20.37
C ILE A 94 6.49 -4.33 -21.17
N THR A 95 6.07 -4.63 -22.40
CA THR A 95 6.75 -5.59 -23.28
C THR A 95 8.16 -5.11 -23.64
N GLU A 96 8.33 -3.84 -24.01
CA GLU A 96 9.65 -3.29 -24.36
C GLU A 96 10.60 -3.27 -23.16
N LEU A 97 10.14 -2.86 -21.98
CA LEU A 97 10.96 -2.91 -20.76
C LEU A 97 11.32 -4.35 -20.40
N ALA A 98 10.37 -5.29 -20.50
CA ALA A 98 10.61 -6.69 -20.18
C ALA A 98 11.62 -7.37 -21.12
N LYS A 99 11.69 -6.95 -22.41
CA LYS A 99 12.71 -7.45 -23.36
C LYS A 99 14.14 -7.15 -22.95
N THR A 100 14.37 -6.08 -22.18
CA THR A 100 15.71 -5.74 -21.68
C THR A 100 16.21 -6.69 -20.58
N CYS A 101 15.34 -7.57 -20.06
CA CYS A 101 15.70 -8.50 -19.00
C CYS A 101 16.82 -9.47 -19.42
N THR A 102 17.95 -9.40 -18.73
CA THR A 102 19.12 -10.28 -18.94
C THR A 102 18.98 -11.67 -18.33
N GLN A 103 17.83 -11.97 -17.71
CA GLN A 103 17.53 -13.27 -17.08
C GLN A 103 18.50 -13.68 -15.95
N CYS A 104 19.15 -12.71 -15.30
CA CYS A 104 20.18 -12.94 -14.28
C CYS A 104 19.68 -13.46 -12.91
N LYS A 105 18.36 -13.58 -12.71
CA LYS A 105 17.69 -14.09 -11.48
C LYS A 105 17.85 -13.25 -10.20
N GLN A 106 18.50 -12.09 -10.24
CA GLN A 106 18.74 -11.29 -9.03
C GLN A 106 17.44 -10.79 -8.37
N CYS A 107 16.44 -10.39 -9.17
CA CYS A 107 15.14 -9.95 -8.65
C CYS A 107 14.42 -11.03 -7.83
N ARG A 108 14.47 -12.29 -8.28
CA ARG A 108 13.87 -13.44 -7.58
C ARG A 108 14.61 -13.74 -6.29
N ARG A 109 15.95 -13.77 -6.32
CA ARG A 109 16.79 -13.95 -5.12
C ARG A 109 16.57 -12.86 -4.07
N ALA A 110 16.29 -11.63 -4.51
CA ALA A 110 16.00 -10.50 -3.62
C ALA A 110 14.56 -10.49 -3.10
N CYS A 111 13.64 -11.24 -3.73
CA CYS A 111 12.23 -11.25 -3.37
C CYS A 111 12.03 -11.99 -2.03
N PRO A 112 11.37 -11.38 -1.03
CA PRO A 112 11.10 -12.05 0.23
C PRO A 112 10.18 -13.28 0.09
N ASN A 113 9.33 -13.28 -0.94
CA ASN A 113 8.36 -14.36 -1.21
C ASN A 113 8.83 -15.32 -2.33
N ASP A 114 10.08 -15.22 -2.81
CA ASP A 114 10.61 -16.01 -3.94
C ASP A 114 9.71 -16.02 -5.19
N LEU A 115 9.04 -14.90 -5.47
CA LEU A 115 8.11 -14.80 -6.60
C LEU A 115 8.80 -15.11 -7.93
N HIS A 116 8.06 -15.74 -8.85
CA HIS A 116 8.48 -16.12 -10.20
C HIS A 116 8.61 -14.91 -11.15
N ILE A 117 9.35 -13.88 -10.73
CA ILE A 117 9.54 -12.61 -11.43
C ILE A 117 10.28 -12.82 -12.75
N LEU A 118 11.31 -13.68 -12.77
CA LEU A 118 12.09 -13.94 -13.97
C LEU A 118 11.20 -14.50 -15.09
N GLU A 119 10.44 -15.54 -14.76
CA GLU A 119 9.56 -16.25 -15.67
C GLU A 119 8.48 -15.30 -16.19
N SER A 120 7.94 -14.46 -15.31
CA SER A 120 6.95 -13.43 -15.64
C SER A 120 7.50 -12.36 -16.58
N LEU A 121 8.72 -11.86 -16.35
CA LEU A 121 9.38 -10.91 -17.26
C LEU A 121 9.68 -11.54 -18.63
N LYS A 122 10.09 -12.81 -18.65
CA LYS A 122 10.34 -13.55 -19.91
C LYS A 122 9.05 -13.72 -20.72
N ALA A 123 7.92 -14.01 -20.07
CA ALA A 123 6.62 -14.08 -20.73
C ALA A 123 6.17 -12.69 -21.22
N ALA A 124 6.36 -11.66 -20.41
CA ALA A 124 6.00 -10.28 -20.75
C ALA A 124 6.80 -9.74 -21.94
N GLY A 125 8.09 -10.08 -22.07
CA GLY A 125 8.90 -9.71 -23.23
C GLY A 125 8.42 -10.34 -24.56
N LYS A 126 7.59 -11.40 -24.48
CA LYS A 126 6.89 -12.01 -25.61
C LYS A 126 5.46 -11.48 -25.82
N GLY A 127 5.05 -10.48 -25.04
CA GLY A 127 3.73 -9.85 -25.10
C GLY A 127 2.67 -10.49 -24.18
N ASN A 128 3.02 -11.48 -23.35
CA ASN A 128 2.08 -12.07 -22.39
C ASN A 128 2.32 -11.52 -20.97
N THR A 129 1.43 -10.64 -20.51
CA THR A 129 1.53 -10.01 -19.18
C THR A 129 0.73 -10.73 -18.09
N ALA A 130 0.06 -11.84 -18.39
CA ALA A 130 -0.79 -12.55 -17.43
C ALA A 130 -0.02 -12.96 -16.17
N MET A 131 1.17 -13.55 -16.35
CA MET A 131 2.01 -13.98 -15.22
C MET A 131 2.41 -12.80 -14.32
N LEU A 132 2.72 -11.62 -14.90
CA LEU A 132 2.99 -10.41 -14.10
C LEU A 132 1.75 -9.97 -13.32
N SER A 133 0.57 -10.04 -13.93
CA SER A 133 -0.70 -9.72 -13.29
C SER A 133 -1.04 -10.67 -12.13
N ASP A 134 -0.62 -11.92 -12.21
CA ASP A 134 -0.89 -12.93 -11.18
C ASP A 134 0.04 -12.79 -9.96
N LEU A 135 1.26 -12.28 -10.16
CA LEU A 135 2.16 -11.96 -9.05
C LEU A 135 1.61 -10.88 -8.11
N TYR A 136 0.64 -10.07 -8.56
CA TYR A 136 0.12 -8.93 -7.80
C TYR A 136 -0.38 -9.31 -6.41
N GLU A 137 -1.17 -10.38 -6.29
CA GLU A 137 -1.79 -10.83 -5.03
C GLU A 137 -0.75 -11.23 -3.97
N GLU A 138 0.38 -11.79 -4.42
CA GLU A 138 1.45 -12.29 -3.54
C GLU A 138 2.57 -11.26 -3.35
N CYS A 139 2.55 -10.17 -4.13
CA CYS A 139 3.57 -9.13 -4.07
C CYS A 139 3.30 -8.15 -2.93
N VAL A 140 4.18 -8.13 -1.94
CA VAL A 140 4.13 -7.14 -0.83
C VAL A 140 4.65 -5.74 -1.21
N GLY A 141 4.94 -5.51 -2.49
CA GLY A 141 5.33 -4.19 -3.01
C GLY A 141 6.67 -3.62 -2.54
N CYS A 142 7.55 -4.40 -1.89
CA CYS A 142 8.74 -3.89 -1.20
C CYS A 142 9.86 -3.25 -2.05
N GLY A 143 9.80 -3.29 -3.38
CA GLY A 143 10.82 -2.67 -4.26
C GLY A 143 12.21 -3.34 -4.31
N ARG A 144 12.50 -4.33 -3.44
CA ARG A 144 13.82 -5.03 -3.39
C ARG A 144 14.24 -5.63 -4.74
N CYS A 145 13.28 -6.10 -5.52
CA CYS A 145 13.54 -6.66 -6.85
C CYS A 145 14.05 -5.61 -7.85
N GLU A 146 13.60 -4.36 -7.74
CA GLU A 146 14.03 -3.25 -8.59
C GLU A 146 15.45 -2.80 -8.24
N GLN A 147 15.75 -2.70 -6.93
CA GLN A 147 17.09 -2.38 -6.43
C GLN A 147 18.14 -3.41 -6.86
N ALA A 148 17.76 -4.69 -6.92
CA ALA A 148 18.62 -5.78 -7.35
C ALA A 148 18.75 -5.89 -8.89
N CYS A 149 17.93 -5.18 -9.67
CA CYS A 149 17.91 -5.31 -11.11
C CYS A 149 19.09 -4.56 -11.76
N VAL A 150 20.02 -5.29 -12.36
CA VAL A 150 21.18 -4.72 -13.08
C VAL A 150 20.78 -3.89 -14.31
N GLN A 151 19.57 -4.08 -14.84
CA GLN A 151 19.02 -3.31 -15.95
C GLN A 151 18.08 -2.19 -15.50
N LYS A 152 17.90 -2.01 -14.18
CA LYS A 152 16.99 -1.02 -13.59
C LYS A 152 15.56 -1.10 -14.12
N ILE A 153 15.09 -2.33 -14.39
CA ILE A 153 13.70 -2.57 -14.79
C ILE A 153 12.81 -2.28 -13.57
N PRO A 154 11.77 -1.43 -13.69
CA PRO A 154 10.87 -1.12 -12.58
C PRO A 154 9.83 -2.25 -12.40
N VAL A 155 10.30 -3.41 -11.95
CA VAL A 155 9.55 -4.66 -11.81
C VAL A 155 8.20 -4.48 -11.09
N HIS A 156 8.17 -3.73 -9.99
CA HIS A 156 6.94 -3.49 -9.25
C HIS A 156 5.95 -2.67 -10.09
N THR A 157 6.44 -1.63 -10.78
CA THR A 157 5.61 -0.85 -11.72
C THR A 157 5.04 -1.72 -12.85
N LEU A 158 5.82 -2.68 -13.37
CA LEU A 158 5.35 -3.64 -14.38
C LEU A 158 4.24 -4.54 -13.83
N ILE A 159 4.38 -5.05 -12.60
CA ILE A 159 3.37 -5.89 -11.92
C ILE A 159 2.06 -5.10 -11.76
N ILE A 160 2.13 -3.90 -11.15
CA ILE A 160 0.95 -3.05 -10.93
C ILE A 160 0.29 -2.67 -12.26
N SER A 161 1.09 -2.34 -13.28
CA SER A 161 0.55 -1.97 -14.60
C SER A 161 -0.13 -3.16 -15.30
N ALA A 162 0.43 -4.36 -15.18
CA ALA A 162 -0.20 -5.59 -15.68
C ALA A 162 -1.48 -5.97 -14.89
N ALA A 163 -1.56 -5.59 -13.61
CA ALA A 163 -2.71 -5.80 -12.74
C ALA A 163 -3.70 -4.61 -12.72
N ALA A 164 -3.52 -3.60 -13.59
CA ALA A 164 -4.34 -2.38 -13.60
C ALA A 164 -5.85 -2.65 -13.79
N GLY A 165 -6.23 -3.77 -14.43
CA GLY A 165 -7.62 -4.21 -14.51
C GLY A 165 -8.14 -4.71 -13.16
N LYS A 166 -7.41 -5.66 -12.54
CA LYS A 166 -7.74 -6.25 -11.23
C LYS A 166 -7.87 -5.17 -10.15
N THR A 167 -6.87 -4.30 -10.04
CA THR A 167 -6.82 -3.20 -9.05
C THR A 167 -8.00 -2.22 -9.16
N LYS A 168 -8.57 -1.99 -10.35
CA LYS A 168 -9.78 -1.15 -10.51
C LYS A 168 -11.04 -1.83 -9.95
N GLU A 169 -11.04 -3.15 -9.89
CA GLU A 169 -12.15 -3.97 -9.44
C GLU A 169 -12.05 -4.31 -7.94
N GLU A 170 -10.94 -3.99 -7.27
CA GLU A 170 -10.71 -4.19 -5.84
C GLU A 170 -11.61 -3.30 -4.98
N LYS A 171 -12.86 -3.72 -4.84
CA LYS A 171 -13.89 -3.05 -4.05
C LYS A 171 -14.41 -4.01 -3.00
N TYR A 172 -14.08 -3.71 -1.74
CA TYR A 172 -14.46 -4.52 -0.60
C TYR A 172 -15.30 -3.71 0.39
N ARG A 173 -16.10 -4.41 1.20
CA ARG A 173 -16.83 -3.81 2.31
C ARG A 173 -16.15 -4.21 3.61
N ILE A 174 -15.68 -3.21 4.35
CA ILE A 174 -15.08 -3.39 5.68
C ILE A 174 -16.01 -2.72 6.69
N ARG A 175 -16.36 -3.46 7.75
CA ARG A 175 -17.09 -2.87 8.88
C ARG A 175 -16.13 -1.96 9.64
N ALA A 176 -16.56 -0.72 9.93
CA ALA A 176 -15.78 0.20 10.74
C ALA A 176 -15.39 -0.42 12.10
N GLY A 177 -14.23 -0.02 12.62
CA GLY A 177 -13.72 -0.50 13.91
C GLY A 177 -14.78 -0.34 15.01
N ARG A 178 -15.20 -1.47 15.58
CA ARG A 178 -16.35 -1.53 16.50
C ARG A 178 -16.03 -1.16 17.95
N GLY A 179 -14.77 -0.87 18.25
CA GLY A 179 -14.29 -0.65 19.63
C GLY A 179 -14.34 -1.92 20.48
N ALA A 180 -14.45 -1.74 21.79
CA ALA A 180 -14.44 -2.82 22.76
C ALA A 180 -15.67 -3.74 22.66
N ILE A 181 -15.51 -4.98 23.11
CA ILE A 181 -16.61 -5.91 23.37
C ILE A 181 -17.30 -5.45 24.66
N GLN A 182 -18.61 -5.27 24.63
CA GLN A 182 -19.38 -4.76 25.76
C GLN A 182 -19.71 -5.87 26.75
N ASP A 183 -19.86 -5.51 28.03
CA ASP A 183 -20.26 -6.44 29.08
C ASP A 183 -21.54 -7.23 28.75
N VAL A 184 -22.49 -6.61 28.06
CA VAL A 184 -23.74 -7.27 27.65
C VAL A 184 -23.48 -8.44 26.69
N GLU A 185 -22.47 -8.32 25.82
CA GLU A 185 -22.05 -9.38 24.92
C GLU A 185 -21.34 -10.49 25.71
N ILE A 186 -20.42 -10.10 26.61
CA ILE A 186 -19.70 -11.05 27.47
C ILE A 186 -20.67 -11.88 28.32
N ARG A 187 -21.65 -11.24 28.97
CA ARG A 187 -22.68 -11.94 29.77
C ARG A 187 -23.53 -12.89 28.93
N LYS A 188 -23.77 -12.56 27.66
CA LYS A 188 -24.58 -13.39 26.74
C LYS A 188 -23.84 -14.65 26.27
N VAL A 189 -22.52 -14.57 26.05
CA VAL A 189 -21.73 -15.69 25.50
C VAL A 189 -20.87 -16.41 26.53
N GLY A 190 -20.72 -15.88 27.75
CA GLY A 190 -19.80 -16.41 28.76
C GLY A 190 -20.05 -17.87 29.13
N GLY A 191 -21.28 -18.23 29.50
CA GLY A 191 -21.66 -19.62 29.80
C GLY A 191 -21.42 -20.57 28.62
N PRO A 192 -22.01 -20.31 27.43
CA PRO A 192 -21.82 -21.14 26.23
C PRO A 192 -20.35 -21.30 25.81
N LEU A 193 -19.51 -20.28 26.00
CA LEU A 193 -18.09 -20.34 25.68
C LEU A 193 -17.32 -21.23 26.67
N VAL A 194 -17.59 -21.11 27.98
CA VAL A 194 -16.94 -21.94 29.01
C VAL A 194 -17.33 -23.42 28.89
N LEU A 195 -18.59 -23.68 28.53
CA LEU A 195 -19.10 -25.04 28.34
C LEU A 195 -18.77 -25.66 26.97
N GLY A 196 -18.16 -24.88 26.06
CA GLY A 196 -17.73 -25.36 24.73
C GLY A 196 -18.86 -25.47 23.69
N GLU A 197 -20.05 -24.93 23.97
CA GLU A 197 -21.13 -24.82 22.98
C GLU A 197 -20.77 -23.82 21.87
N ILE A 198 -20.10 -22.73 22.24
CA ILE A 198 -19.34 -21.89 21.33
C ILE A 198 -17.92 -22.45 21.30
N PRO A 199 -17.44 -22.96 20.15
CA PRO A 199 -16.15 -23.67 20.09
C PRO A 199 -14.94 -22.84 20.51
N GLY A 200 -15.02 -21.52 20.41
CA GLY A 200 -13.97 -20.62 20.83
C GLY A 200 -14.06 -19.24 20.18
N VAL A 201 -13.10 -18.39 20.55
CA VAL A 201 -12.86 -17.09 19.93
C VAL A 201 -11.58 -17.19 19.09
N VAL A 202 -11.65 -16.75 17.84
CA VAL A 202 -10.50 -16.69 16.92
C VAL A 202 -10.27 -15.24 16.51
N ALA A 203 -9.06 -14.74 16.75
CA ALA A 203 -8.67 -13.37 16.41
C ALA A 203 -7.67 -13.39 15.24
N PHE A 204 -8.05 -12.79 14.10
CA PHE A 204 -7.17 -12.55 12.96
C PHE A 204 -6.60 -11.14 13.06
N VAL A 205 -5.34 -11.04 13.47
CA VAL A 205 -4.65 -9.77 13.71
C VAL A 205 -3.27 -9.77 13.08
N GLY A 206 -2.74 -8.57 12.81
CA GLY A 206 -1.33 -8.38 12.44
C GLY A 206 -1.11 -7.86 11.04
N CYS A 207 0.15 -7.94 10.60
CA CYS A 207 0.64 -7.26 9.40
C CYS A 207 0.32 -8.02 8.09
N ALA A 208 0.35 -7.30 6.98
CA ALA A 208 0.07 -7.82 5.64
C ALA A 208 1.25 -8.54 4.95
N ASN A 209 2.13 -9.21 5.71
CA ASN A 209 3.24 -9.98 5.12
C ASN A 209 2.82 -11.43 4.83
N TYR A 210 1.80 -11.59 3.99
CA TYR A 210 1.22 -12.89 3.67
C TYR A 210 2.01 -13.58 2.54
N PRO A 211 2.40 -14.86 2.70
CA PRO A 211 3.09 -15.59 1.64
C PRO A 211 2.25 -15.80 0.37
N LYS A 212 0.92 -15.89 0.51
CA LYS A 212 -0.04 -16.16 -0.58
C LYS A 212 -1.18 -15.14 -0.67
N GLY A 213 -0.88 -13.89 -0.29
CA GLY A 213 -1.81 -12.78 -0.38
C GLY A 213 -2.89 -12.75 0.72
N GLY A 214 -3.69 -11.68 0.74
CA GLY A 214 -4.66 -11.43 1.80
C GLY A 214 -5.91 -12.32 1.75
N LYS A 215 -6.16 -13.01 0.62
CA LYS A 215 -7.33 -13.85 0.44
C LYS A 215 -7.40 -15.02 1.43
N GLU A 216 -6.25 -15.59 1.81
CA GLU A 216 -6.19 -16.67 2.79
C GLU A 216 -6.80 -16.28 4.14
N VAL A 217 -6.58 -15.04 4.58
CA VAL A 217 -7.17 -14.52 5.83
C VAL A 217 -8.69 -14.49 5.73
N ALA A 218 -9.22 -14.05 4.60
CA ALA A 218 -10.67 -14.03 4.36
C ALA A 218 -11.27 -15.45 4.35
N GLU A 219 -10.61 -16.40 3.68
CA GLU A 219 -11.05 -17.80 3.62
C GLU A 219 -11.07 -18.43 5.01
N MET A 220 -10.01 -18.23 5.80
CA MET A 220 -9.96 -18.69 7.19
C MET A 220 -11.06 -18.05 8.05
N CYS A 221 -11.25 -16.73 7.96
CA CYS A 221 -12.30 -16.03 8.71
C CYS A 221 -13.69 -16.62 8.43
N VAL A 222 -13.99 -16.87 7.15
CA VAL A 222 -15.28 -17.44 6.71
C VAL A 222 -15.46 -18.86 7.24
N GLU A 223 -14.42 -19.68 7.22
CA GLU A 223 -14.50 -21.07 7.67
C GLU A 223 -14.80 -21.17 9.17
N PHE A 224 -14.12 -20.35 9.99
CA PHE A 224 -14.40 -20.31 11.42
C PHE A 224 -15.77 -19.73 11.74
N ALA A 225 -16.20 -18.68 11.03
CA ALA A 225 -17.53 -18.09 11.20
C ALA A 225 -18.65 -19.10 10.87
N LYS A 226 -18.52 -19.87 9.79
CA LYS A 226 -19.47 -20.93 9.42
C LYS A 226 -19.57 -22.04 10.47
N ARG A 227 -18.50 -22.26 11.25
CA ARG A 227 -18.43 -23.27 12.31
C ARG A 227 -18.85 -22.75 13.68
N ARG A 228 -19.48 -21.56 13.73
CA ARG A 228 -19.99 -20.91 14.96
C ARG A 228 -18.91 -20.48 15.95
N TYR A 229 -17.68 -20.27 15.49
CA TYR A 229 -16.69 -19.53 16.28
C TYR A 229 -17.05 -18.06 16.33
N ILE A 230 -16.66 -17.40 17.42
CA ILE A 230 -16.63 -15.94 17.47
C ILE A 230 -15.35 -15.49 16.76
N VAL A 231 -15.49 -14.82 15.62
CA VAL A 231 -14.35 -14.32 14.83
C VAL A 231 -14.18 -12.83 15.05
N CYS A 232 -12.98 -12.42 15.45
CA CYS A 232 -12.57 -11.03 15.62
C CYS A 232 -11.43 -10.69 14.65
N THR A 233 -11.37 -9.46 14.15
CA THR A 233 -10.29 -9.01 13.28
C THR A 233 -9.80 -7.62 13.68
N SER A 234 -8.50 -7.36 13.51
CA SER A 234 -7.89 -6.03 13.64
C SER A 234 -6.62 -5.92 12.82
N GLY A 235 -6.22 -4.71 12.45
CA GLY A 235 -5.01 -4.43 11.69
C GLY A 235 -4.97 -2.97 11.28
#